data_AF-A0A7K0DRB0-F1
#
_entry.id   AF-A0A7K0DRB0-F1
#
_cell.length_a   1.000
_cell.length_b   1.000
_cell.length_c   1.000
_cell.angle_alpha   90.00
_cell.angle_beta   90.00
_cell.angle_gamma   90.00
#
_symmetry.space_group_name_H-M   'P 1'
#
loop_
_entity.id
_entity.type
_entity.pdbx_description
1 polymer ?
#
loop_
_entity_poly.entity_id
_entity_poly.type
_entity_poly.pdbx_seq_one_letter_code
_entity_poly.pdbx_strand_id
1 'polypeptide(L)'
;MSSPPESGSPDVALRLDAGADGARRADAVTRGPAADGFEAAFTRALAEGGPLGWDRVEAVIAMTVSTGTGIVTYLDPDSRPCVAEPSAALMSSARAHRLECGRNGSAPWWRLIVRSDRRGATVIEPDHGDEPFPDHHLFAAETYLEDLRVFPRDRLPVWLAAYLTHGGRQHRSPGEAAAAARARESAGPAADPVPGLPPLPRVWARWAIISATFAAIGSPAGPRMMPALAHFEGSGHSGSTLHLLPGDRAVLSGGVWNSPELDAVYNDGAVMPDFYAGAPRWVANPVLNPRAALGTLSFCYWWHDGRWFAGRSPAPAEVYPAMPGIWSAETTTQVLTGLLGGDRGRAALLVDAVESGTVTEDLLGRGYGPHCEIDAAAYQLTVAGVDRRGA
;
A
#
# COMPACT_ATOMS: atom_id res chain seq x y z
N MET A 1 -34.97 -9.19 13.13
CA MET A 1 -34.80 -8.84 11.71
C MET A 1 -33.91 -7.61 11.67
N SER A 2 -32.60 -7.83 11.64
CA SER A 2 -31.60 -6.75 11.59
C SER A 2 -31.13 -6.63 10.16
N SER A 3 -31.17 -5.41 9.62
CA SER A 3 -30.69 -5.07 8.28
C SER A 3 -29.22 -5.46 8.10
N PRO A 4 -28.79 -5.87 6.88
CA PRO A 4 -27.38 -6.10 6.59
C PRO A 4 -26.61 -4.77 6.60
N PRO A 5 -25.32 -4.77 7.01
CA PRO A 5 -24.48 -3.59 6.94
C PRO A 5 -24.18 -3.23 5.48
N GLU A 6 -24.15 -1.92 5.18
CA GLU A 6 -23.72 -1.38 3.89
C GLU A 6 -22.30 -1.87 3.57
N SER A 7 -22.17 -2.54 2.44
CA SER A 7 -20.91 -3.11 1.95
C SER A 7 -19.93 -1.99 1.59
N GLY A 8 -18.85 -1.83 2.36
CA GLY A 8 -17.69 -1.06 1.94
C GLY A 8 -17.15 -1.63 0.62
N SER A 9 -17.15 -0.83 -0.43
CA SER A 9 -16.57 -1.21 -1.73
C SER A 9 -15.07 -1.44 -1.56
N PRO A 10 -14.48 -2.54 -2.07
CA PRO A 10 -13.04 -2.70 -2.07
C PRO A 10 -12.39 -1.59 -2.91
N ASP A 11 -11.27 -1.04 -2.42
CA ASP A 11 -10.51 0.02 -3.09
C ASP A 11 -9.69 -0.56 -4.25
N VAL A 12 -10.40 -0.87 -5.33
CA VAL A 12 -9.87 -1.44 -6.58
C VAL A 12 -9.85 -0.32 -7.61
N ALA A 13 -8.92 0.63 -7.48
CA ALA A 13 -8.81 1.72 -8.45
C ALA A 13 -8.19 1.22 -9.77
N LEU A 14 -8.90 1.48 -10.87
CA LEU A 14 -8.37 1.39 -12.22
C LEU A 14 -7.46 2.59 -12.47
N ARG A 15 -6.14 2.42 -12.40
CA ARG A 15 -5.19 3.38 -12.97
C ARG A 15 -4.93 3.01 -14.43
N LEU A 16 -5.59 3.71 -15.33
CA LEU A 16 -5.05 3.94 -16.67
C LEU A 16 -4.00 5.04 -16.52
N ASP A 17 -2.74 4.74 -16.85
CA ASP A 17 -1.68 5.75 -16.87
C ASP A 17 -2.02 6.85 -17.89
N ALA A 18 -2.53 7.96 -17.37
CA ALA A 18 -2.52 9.27 -17.97
C ALA A 18 -2.29 10.25 -16.81
N GLY A 19 -1.33 11.16 -16.99
CA GLY A 19 -0.80 12.13 -16.02
C GLY A 19 -1.63 12.36 -14.77
N ALA A 20 -0.99 12.17 -13.60
CA ALA A 20 -1.56 12.46 -12.30
C ALA A 20 -1.86 13.96 -12.14
N ASP A 21 -2.99 14.40 -12.66
CA ASP A 21 -3.61 15.69 -12.35
C ASP A 21 -4.64 15.46 -11.23
N GLY A 22 -4.13 15.38 -10.01
CA GLY A 22 -4.93 15.29 -8.80
C GLY A 22 -5.35 16.68 -8.35
N ALA A 23 -6.47 17.19 -8.89
CA ALA A 23 -7.10 18.40 -8.37
C ALA A 23 -7.62 18.16 -6.93
N ARG A 24 -6.80 18.51 -5.93
CA ARG A 24 -7.25 18.66 -4.53
C ARG A 24 -7.44 20.15 -4.23
N ARG A 25 -8.62 20.47 -3.70
CA ARG A 25 -9.04 21.83 -3.30
C ARG A 25 -7.98 22.47 -2.41
N ALA A 26 -7.47 23.62 -2.87
CA ALA A 26 -6.71 24.54 -2.04
C ALA A 26 -7.63 25.15 -0.98
N ASP A 27 -7.43 24.79 0.29
CA ASP A 27 -7.88 25.65 1.37
C ASP A 27 -6.96 26.88 1.40
N ALA A 28 -7.56 28.03 1.15
CA ALA A 28 -6.87 29.31 1.11
C ALA A 28 -6.43 29.71 2.52
N VAL A 29 -5.21 29.33 2.89
CA VAL A 29 -4.48 29.94 4.01
C VAL A 29 -4.03 31.33 3.59
N THR A 30 -4.41 32.34 4.36
CA THR A 30 -4.02 33.74 4.16
C THR A 30 -2.49 33.85 4.15
N ARG A 31 -1.90 34.13 2.97
CA ARG A 31 -0.45 34.28 2.77
C ARG A 31 0.03 35.58 3.43
N GLY A 32 1.06 35.49 4.27
CA GLY A 32 1.75 36.64 4.85
C GLY A 32 2.95 37.10 3.99
N PRO A 33 3.46 38.33 4.16
CA PRO A 33 4.54 38.92 3.35
C PRO A 33 5.89 38.17 3.42
N ALA A 34 6.09 37.31 4.42
CA ALA A 34 7.27 36.44 4.50
C ALA A 34 7.20 35.23 3.54
N ALA A 35 5.98 34.76 3.20
CA ALA A 35 5.78 33.67 2.24
C ALA A 35 6.14 34.13 0.82
N ASP A 36 5.78 35.37 0.46
CA ASP A 36 6.08 35.96 -0.85
C ASP A 36 7.59 36.14 -1.08
N GLY A 37 8.35 36.45 -0.03
CA GLY A 37 9.81 36.58 -0.08
C GLY A 37 10.54 35.25 -0.28
N PHE A 38 10.05 34.18 0.36
CA PHE A 38 10.57 32.82 0.17
C PHE A 38 10.31 32.31 -1.25
N GLU A 39 9.06 32.37 -1.71
CA GLU A 39 8.67 31.82 -3.02
C GLU A 39 9.48 32.46 -4.15
N ALA A 40 9.66 33.78 -4.12
CA ALA A 40 10.47 34.49 -5.11
C ALA A 40 11.96 34.10 -5.05
N ALA A 41 12.55 33.98 -3.86
CA ALA A 41 13.96 33.60 -3.71
C ALA A 41 14.21 32.13 -4.10
N PHE A 42 13.30 31.24 -3.71
CA PHE A 42 13.36 29.82 -4.00
C PHE A 42 13.20 29.55 -5.51
N THR A 43 12.19 30.15 -6.14
CA THR A 43 11.95 30.04 -7.58
C THR A 43 13.11 30.59 -8.39
N ARG A 44 13.71 31.70 -7.95
CA ARG A 44 14.92 32.25 -8.59
C ARG A 44 16.10 31.28 -8.50
N ALA A 45 16.39 30.74 -7.32
CA ALA A 45 17.48 29.79 -7.12
C ALA A 45 17.26 28.49 -7.93
N LEU A 46 16.01 28.09 -8.13
CA LEU A 46 15.64 26.96 -8.97
C LEU A 46 15.86 27.27 -10.46
N ALA A 47 15.43 28.43 -10.94
CA ALA A 47 15.60 28.84 -12.34
C ALA A 47 17.07 29.04 -12.74
N GLU A 48 17.88 29.62 -11.85
CA GLU A 48 19.31 29.88 -12.07
C GLU A 48 20.15 28.59 -12.14
N GLY A 49 19.66 27.49 -11.55
CA GLY A 49 20.32 26.18 -11.61
C GLY A 49 20.04 25.38 -12.89
N GLY A 50 19.11 25.84 -13.73
CA GLY A 50 18.65 25.09 -14.89
C GLY A 50 19.57 25.17 -16.11
N PRO A 51 19.67 24.10 -16.92
CA PRO A 51 20.42 24.12 -18.17
C PRO A 51 19.76 25.07 -19.19
N LEU A 52 20.56 25.65 -20.10
CA LEU A 52 20.01 26.51 -21.15
C LEU A 52 18.91 25.78 -21.94
N GLY A 53 17.74 26.42 -22.05
CA GLY A 53 16.61 25.90 -22.84
C GLY A 53 15.61 25.04 -22.07
N TRP A 54 15.71 24.93 -20.73
CA TRP A 54 14.66 24.28 -19.93
C TRP A 54 13.28 24.97 -20.07
N ASP A 55 12.21 24.17 -19.99
CA ASP A 55 10.81 24.62 -20.05
C ASP A 55 10.07 24.39 -18.71
N ARG A 56 10.32 23.24 -18.06
CA ARG A 56 9.75 22.89 -16.75
C ARG A 56 10.81 22.39 -15.81
N VAL A 57 10.55 22.52 -14.51
CA VAL A 57 11.39 21.97 -13.46
C VAL A 57 10.54 21.37 -12.36
N GLU A 58 10.94 20.19 -11.91
CA GLU A 58 10.42 19.55 -10.70
C GLU A 58 11.57 19.39 -9.71
N ALA A 59 11.37 19.82 -8.47
CA ALA A 59 12.32 19.62 -7.39
C ALA A 59 11.67 18.93 -6.21
N VAL A 60 12.35 17.93 -5.65
CA VAL A 60 11.96 17.32 -4.38
C VAL A 60 13.10 17.50 -3.41
N ILE A 61 12.84 18.17 -2.28
CA ILE A 61 13.82 18.39 -1.23
C ILE A 61 13.31 17.70 0.03
N ALA A 62 14.07 16.75 0.56
CA ALA A 62 13.82 16.10 1.84
C ALA A 62 14.74 16.69 2.91
N MET A 63 14.21 17.03 4.09
CA MET A 63 15.00 17.70 5.12
C MET A 63 14.51 17.44 6.55
N THR A 64 15.48 17.26 7.44
CA THR A 64 15.36 17.32 8.90
C THR A 64 16.28 18.41 9.47
N VAL A 65 16.32 18.55 10.79
CA VAL A 65 17.29 19.42 11.47
C VAL A 65 18.75 19.12 11.10
N SER A 66 19.14 17.85 11.04
CA SER A 66 20.54 17.42 10.86
C SER A 66 20.91 17.12 9.41
N THR A 67 19.96 16.67 8.59
CA THR A 67 20.23 16.17 7.23
C THR A 67 19.30 16.82 6.21
N GLY A 68 19.78 16.99 4.98
CA GLY A 68 18.94 17.38 3.86
C GLY A 68 19.49 16.85 2.54
N THR A 69 18.60 16.40 1.68
CA THR A 69 18.90 15.94 0.32
C THR A 69 17.84 16.47 -0.64
N GLY A 70 18.12 16.45 -1.93
CA GLY A 70 17.10 16.72 -2.92
C GLY A 70 17.54 16.35 -4.32
N ILE A 71 16.58 16.33 -5.22
CA ILE A 71 16.77 16.06 -6.64
C ILE A 71 16.02 17.14 -7.40
N VAL A 72 16.66 17.71 -8.42
CA VAL A 72 16.02 18.65 -9.35
C VAL A 72 16.03 18.04 -10.74
N THR A 73 14.87 17.95 -11.37
CA THR A 73 14.69 17.44 -12.73
C THR A 73 14.19 18.57 -13.61
N TYR A 74 15.02 19.00 -14.56
CA TYR A 74 14.63 19.94 -15.60
C TYR A 74 14.14 19.17 -16.82
N LEU A 75 13.09 19.68 -17.46
CA LEU A 75 12.54 19.16 -18.71
C LEU A 75 12.70 20.24 -19.78
N ASP A 76 13.18 19.84 -20.95
CA ASP A 76 13.18 20.70 -22.14
C ASP A 76 11.79 20.72 -22.82
N PRO A 77 11.59 21.50 -23.91
CA PRO A 77 10.31 21.54 -24.61
C PRO A 77 9.86 20.20 -25.21
N ASP A 78 10.79 19.26 -25.42
CA ASP A 78 10.52 17.91 -25.91
C ASP A 78 10.28 16.91 -24.75
N SER A 79 10.14 17.40 -23.51
CA SER A 79 9.98 16.60 -22.28
C SER A 79 11.17 15.68 -21.96
N ARG A 80 12.38 16.01 -22.42
CA ARG A 80 13.59 15.24 -22.10
C ARG A 80 14.14 15.65 -20.73
N PRO A 81 14.33 14.70 -19.79
CA PRO A 81 14.78 15.02 -18.45
C PRO A 81 16.29 15.25 -18.35
N CYS A 82 16.68 16.22 -17.53
CA CYS A 82 18.03 16.48 -17.07
C CYS A 82 18.02 16.58 -15.54
N VAL A 83 18.62 15.61 -14.87
CA VAL A 83 18.68 15.53 -13.41
C VAL A 83 19.92 16.25 -12.90
N ALA A 84 19.74 17.11 -11.90
CA ALA A 84 20.79 17.88 -11.25
C ALA A 84 20.66 17.85 -9.72
N GLU A 85 21.77 18.07 -9.04
CA GLU A 85 21.77 18.29 -7.59
C GLU A 85 21.24 19.70 -7.27
N PRO A 86 20.47 19.88 -6.18
CA PRO A 86 20.06 21.18 -5.68
C PRO A 86 21.26 22.10 -5.39
N SER A 87 21.17 23.36 -5.81
CA SER A 87 22.20 24.35 -5.47
C SER A 87 22.22 24.63 -3.96
N ALA A 88 23.38 25.05 -3.44
CA ALA A 88 23.50 25.44 -2.03
C ALA A 88 22.52 26.56 -1.64
N ALA A 89 22.29 27.52 -2.55
CA ALA A 89 21.32 28.60 -2.34
C ALA A 89 19.88 28.06 -2.22
N LEU A 90 19.51 27.09 -3.06
CA LEU A 90 18.21 26.44 -2.99
C LEU A 90 18.04 25.68 -1.66
N MET A 91 19.05 24.91 -1.26
CA MET A 91 19.04 24.18 0.02
C MET A 91 18.99 25.10 1.23
N SER A 92 19.73 26.23 1.21
CA SER A 92 19.67 27.25 2.26
C SER A 92 18.28 27.91 2.34
N SER A 93 17.67 28.21 1.20
CA SER A 93 16.32 28.78 1.15
C SER A 93 15.27 27.80 1.70
N ALA A 94 15.32 26.53 1.28
CA ALA A 94 14.46 25.47 1.82
C ALA A 94 14.61 25.34 3.36
N ARG A 95 15.86 25.34 3.87
CA ARG A 95 16.12 25.26 5.30
C ARG A 95 15.54 26.45 6.06
N ALA A 96 15.71 27.67 5.54
CA ALA A 96 15.17 28.87 6.16
C ALA A 96 13.64 28.82 6.23
N HIS A 97 12.98 28.42 5.14
CA HIS A 97 11.52 28.25 5.10
C HIS A 97 11.03 27.18 6.08
N ARG A 98 11.71 26.03 6.13
CA ARG A 98 11.37 24.96 7.07
C ARG A 98 11.42 25.43 8.52
N LEU A 99 12.46 26.18 8.89
CA LEU A 99 12.59 26.76 10.24
C LEU A 99 11.47 27.77 10.53
N GLU A 100 11.09 28.57 9.54
CA GLU A 100 10.00 29.53 9.66
C GLU A 100 8.65 28.85 9.85
N CYS A 101 8.36 27.77 9.12
CA CYS A 101 7.16 26.94 9.37
C CYS A 101 7.08 26.51 10.83
N GLY A 102 8.18 25.98 11.38
CA GLY A 102 8.25 25.54 12.78
C GLY A 102 8.05 26.65 13.80
N ARG A 103 8.46 27.88 13.51
CA ARG A 103 8.26 29.06 14.40
C ARG A 103 6.83 29.54 14.41
N ASN A 104 6.13 29.44 13.27
CA ASN A 104 4.76 29.92 13.10
C ASN A 104 3.71 28.92 13.56
N GLY A 105 4.09 27.90 14.35
CA GLY A 105 3.20 26.90 14.91
C GLY A 105 2.70 25.86 13.89
N SER A 106 3.19 25.90 12.64
CA SER A 106 2.98 24.82 11.68
C SER A 106 4.06 23.75 11.86
N ALA A 107 3.70 22.47 11.73
CA ALA A 107 4.72 21.42 11.74
C ALA A 107 5.68 21.63 10.55
N PRO A 108 7.01 21.62 10.74
CA PRO A 108 7.93 21.66 9.60
C PRO A 108 7.68 20.47 8.67
N TRP A 109 7.70 20.72 7.37
CA TRP A 109 7.62 19.66 6.36
C TRP A 109 8.87 18.78 6.41
N TRP A 110 8.72 17.51 6.00
CA TRP A 110 9.88 16.62 5.79
C TRP A 110 10.28 16.55 4.33
N ARG A 111 9.33 16.79 3.42
CA ARG A 111 9.60 16.98 2.00
C ARG A 111 8.94 18.25 1.47
N LEU A 112 9.59 18.87 0.49
CA LEU A 112 9.03 19.97 -0.29
C LEU A 112 9.04 19.54 -1.74
N ILE A 113 7.87 19.44 -2.35
CA ILE A 113 7.69 19.11 -3.76
C ILE A 113 7.38 20.41 -4.49
N VAL A 114 8.20 20.75 -5.48
CA VAL A 114 8.09 22.01 -6.20
C VAL A 114 8.01 21.72 -7.68
N ARG A 115 7.04 22.35 -8.34
CA ARG A 115 6.90 22.34 -9.79
C ARG A 115 6.88 23.78 -10.26
N SER A 116 7.74 24.10 -11.23
CA SER A 116 7.78 25.43 -11.82
C SER A 116 7.92 25.33 -13.33
N ASP A 117 7.36 26.30 -14.04
CA ASP A 117 7.56 26.47 -15.48
C ASP A 117 8.43 27.68 -15.80
N ARG A 118 8.86 27.79 -17.05
CA ARG A 118 9.67 28.91 -17.55
C ARG A 118 8.96 30.26 -17.46
N ARG A 119 7.63 30.29 -17.28
CA ARG A 119 6.84 31.52 -17.08
C ARG A 119 6.82 31.96 -15.62
N GLY A 120 7.40 31.15 -14.72
CA GLY A 120 7.46 31.40 -13.28
C GLY A 120 6.22 30.94 -12.53
N ALA A 121 5.28 30.23 -13.18
CA ALA A 121 4.16 29.62 -12.48
C ALA A 121 4.70 28.50 -11.60
N THR A 122 4.62 28.69 -10.28
CA THR A 122 5.25 27.80 -9.30
C THR A 122 4.20 27.25 -8.36
N VAL A 123 4.27 25.94 -8.12
CA VAL A 123 3.48 25.21 -7.14
C VAL A 123 4.45 24.60 -6.14
N ILE A 124 4.25 24.92 -4.86
CA ILE A 124 5.06 24.42 -3.74
C ILE A 124 4.13 23.63 -2.81
N GLU A 125 4.41 22.35 -2.67
CA GLU A 125 3.62 21.39 -1.89
C GLU A 125 4.48 20.85 -0.74
N PRO A 126 4.25 21.31 0.51
CA PRO A 126 4.87 20.69 1.68
C PRO A 126 4.27 19.31 1.93
N ASP A 127 5.12 18.33 2.17
CA ASP A 127 4.77 16.95 2.51
C ASP A 127 5.24 16.66 3.93
N HIS A 128 4.27 16.33 4.78
CA HIS A 128 4.46 16.07 6.20
C HIS A 128 4.54 14.57 6.53
N GLY A 129 4.72 13.72 5.52
CA GLY A 129 4.75 12.26 5.65
C GLY A 129 3.39 11.61 5.57
N ASP A 130 2.41 12.24 4.90
CA ASP A 130 1.08 11.65 4.75
C ASP A 130 1.14 10.31 4.01
N GLU A 131 2.14 10.14 3.14
CA GLU A 131 2.48 8.89 2.48
C GLU A 131 3.94 8.46 2.77
N PRO A 132 4.27 7.16 2.64
CA PRO A 132 5.64 6.69 2.82
C PRO A 132 6.60 7.36 1.83
N PHE A 133 7.76 7.77 2.33
CA PHE A 133 8.76 8.37 1.46
C PHE A 133 9.44 7.32 0.58
N PRO A 134 9.73 7.64 -0.70
CA PRO A 134 10.60 6.83 -1.53
C PRO A 134 11.98 6.64 -0.87
N ASP A 135 12.64 5.50 -1.11
CA ASP A 135 13.92 5.14 -0.46
C ASP A 135 14.99 6.24 -0.55
N HIS A 136 15.09 6.94 -1.67
CA HIS A 136 16.07 8.02 -1.89
C HIS A 136 15.77 9.31 -1.09
N HIS A 137 14.58 9.42 -0.50
CA HIS A 137 14.14 10.50 0.37
C HIS A 137 13.86 10.05 1.81
N LEU A 138 13.93 8.75 2.09
CA LEU A 138 13.72 8.19 3.41
C LEU A 138 15.05 8.19 4.19
N PHE A 139 15.13 8.97 5.25
CA PHE A 139 16.31 9.00 6.12
C PHE A 139 16.29 7.85 7.13
N ALA A 140 17.43 7.63 7.80
CA ALA A 140 17.50 6.72 8.94
C ALA A 140 16.55 7.19 10.07
N ALA A 141 16.01 6.25 10.85
CA ALA A 141 15.05 6.53 11.91
C ALA A 141 15.59 7.55 12.93
N GLU A 142 16.89 7.48 13.26
CA GLU A 142 17.57 8.38 14.19
C GLU A 142 17.49 9.85 13.73
N THR A 143 17.54 10.09 12.42
CA THR A 143 17.48 11.44 11.83
C THR A 143 16.10 12.08 12.03
N TYR A 144 15.02 11.30 11.96
CA TYR A 144 13.68 11.78 12.27
C TYR A 144 13.45 11.94 13.77
N LEU A 145 14.02 11.06 14.60
CA LEU A 145 13.95 11.20 16.06
C LEU A 145 14.67 12.46 16.55
N GLU A 146 15.80 12.83 15.95
CA GLU A 146 16.46 14.13 16.19
C GLU A 146 15.57 15.31 15.80
N ASP A 147 14.91 15.22 14.65
CA ASP A 147 13.98 16.24 14.18
C ASP A 147 12.81 16.44 15.14
N LEU A 148 12.19 15.35 15.59
CA LEU A 148 11.06 15.36 16.52
C LEU A 148 11.42 15.87 17.92
N ARG A 149 12.70 15.81 18.33
CA ARG A 149 13.16 16.46 19.58
C ARG A 149 13.15 17.98 19.47
N VAL A 150 13.39 18.54 18.28
CA VAL A 150 13.41 19.98 18.03
C VAL A 150 12.03 20.50 17.66
N PHE A 151 11.30 19.73 16.86
CA PHE A 151 9.95 20.02 16.38
C PHE A 151 8.99 18.87 16.76
N PRO A 152 8.57 18.80 18.04
CA PRO A 152 7.64 17.77 18.49
C PRO A 152 6.34 17.78 17.70
N ARG A 153 5.77 16.59 17.51
CA ARG A 153 4.44 16.40 16.93
C ARG A 153 3.62 15.54 17.87
N ASP A 154 2.36 15.92 18.08
CA ASP A 154 1.44 15.18 18.95
C ASP A 154 1.08 13.81 18.37
N ARG A 155 1.02 13.72 17.03
CA ARG A 155 0.69 12.48 16.31
C ARG A 155 1.49 12.38 15.02
N LEU A 156 1.95 11.17 14.72
CA LEU A 156 2.66 10.84 13.49
C LEU A 156 1.78 9.98 12.58
N PRO A 157 1.94 10.08 11.25
CA PRO A 157 1.41 9.08 10.32
C PRO A 157 1.84 7.67 10.74
N VAL A 158 0.94 6.69 10.68
CA VAL A 158 1.16 5.34 11.27
C VAL A 158 2.40 4.67 10.71
N TRP A 159 2.65 4.79 9.40
CA TRP A 159 3.83 4.19 8.77
C TRP A 159 5.13 4.77 9.34
N LEU A 160 5.17 6.08 9.61
CA LEU A 160 6.36 6.73 10.14
C LEU A 160 6.52 6.42 11.63
N ALA A 161 5.43 6.48 12.40
CA ALA A 161 5.42 6.09 13.79
C ALA A 161 5.94 4.64 13.97
N ALA A 162 5.51 3.73 13.09
CA ALA A 162 6.00 2.36 13.00
C ALA A 162 7.48 2.32 12.60
N TYR A 163 7.89 2.99 11.53
CA TYR A 163 9.29 3.05 11.09
C TYR A 163 10.25 3.48 12.21
N LEU A 164 9.84 4.43 13.05
CA LEU A 164 10.67 4.94 14.15
C LEU A 164 10.69 4.03 15.38
N THR A 165 9.62 3.28 15.65
CA THR A 165 9.41 2.67 16.97
C THR A 165 8.96 1.21 16.97
N HIS A 166 8.84 0.56 15.79
CA HIS A 166 8.36 -0.82 15.70
C HIS A 166 9.24 -1.81 16.47
N GLY A 167 10.55 -1.57 16.54
CA GLY A 167 11.49 -2.36 17.36
C GLY A 167 11.44 -3.86 17.09
N GLY A 168 11.04 -4.27 15.87
CA GLY A 168 10.84 -5.68 15.54
C GLY A 168 9.68 -6.38 16.27
N ARG A 169 8.76 -5.66 16.95
CA ARG A 169 7.66 -6.25 17.74
C ARG A 169 6.74 -7.20 16.97
N GLN A 170 6.66 -7.02 15.65
CA GLN A 170 5.86 -7.87 14.76
C GLN A 170 6.70 -8.92 14.02
N HIS A 171 8.02 -8.94 14.22
CA HIS A 171 8.91 -9.94 13.66
C HIS A 171 8.66 -11.28 14.34
N ARG A 172 8.63 -12.35 13.54
CA ARG A 172 8.50 -13.72 14.04
C ARG A 172 9.43 -14.65 13.27
N SER A 173 10.67 -14.73 13.71
CA SER A 173 11.66 -15.63 13.13
C SER A 173 11.20 -17.10 13.23
N PRO A 174 11.69 -18.00 12.37
CA PRO A 174 11.38 -19.43 12.48
C PRO A 174 11.72 -20.03 13.85
N GLY A 175 12.80 -19.56 14.49
CA GLY A 175 13.21 -19.99 15.83
C GLY A 175 12.19 -19.58 16.91
N GLU A 176 11.74 -18.32 16.88
CA GLU A 176 10.70 -17.80 17.79
C GLU A 176 9.37 -18.52 17.57
N ALA A 177 8.98 -18.73 16.31
CA ALA A 177 7.75 -19.46 15.97
C ALA A 177 7.78 -20.90 16.52
N ALA A 178 8.90 -21.60 16.39
CA ALA A 178 9.07 -22.96 16.92
C ALA A 178 9.08 -23.01 18.46
N ALA A 179 9.69 -22.03 19.12
CA ALA A 179 9.67 -21.91 20.58
C ALA A 179 8.24 -21.66 21.10
N ALA A 180 7.52 -20.69 20.49
CA ALA A 180 6.15 -20.36 20.86
C ALA A 180 5.18 -21.54 20.66
N ALA A 181 5.31 -22.27 19.55
CA ALA A 181 4.47 -23.43 19.28
C ALA A 181 4.66 -24.55 20.34
N ARG A 182 5.90 -24.86 20.74
CA ARG A 182 6.18 -25.86 21.79
C ARG A 182 5.66 -25.44 23.16
N ALA A 183 5.81 -24.17 23.51
CA ALA A 183 5.24 -23.63 24.73
C ALA A 183 3.71 -23.77 24.75
N ARG A 184 3.06 -23.63 23.58
CA ARG A 184 1.61 -23.77 23.45
C ARG A 184 1.11 -25.21 23.49
N GLU A 185 1.83 -26.16 22.90
CA GLU A 185 1.51 -27.59 23.03
C GLU A 185 1.38 -28.01 24.51
N SER A 186 2.16 -27.38 25.40
CA SER A 186 2.10 -27.61 26.84
C SER A 186 0.94 -26.90 27.55
N ALA A 187 0.30 -25.91 26.92
CA ALA A 187 -0.74 -25.03 27.50
C ALA A 187 -2.15 -25.22 26.91
N GLY A 188 -2.34 -26.12 25.92
CA GLY A 188 -3.63 -26.35 25.21
C GLY A 188 -3.84 -25.44 24.00
N PRO A 189 -4.93 -25.53 23.21
CA PRO A 189 -5.15 -24.71 22.01
C PRO A 189 -5.51 -23.24 22.35
N ALA A 190 -4.94 -22.24 21.65
CA ALA A 190 -5.23 -20.79 21.84
C ALA A 190 -5.92 -20.12 20.65
N ALA A 191 -5.78 -20.71 19.47
CA ALA A 191 -6.19 -20.05 18.24
C ALA A 191 -7.71 -20.15 18.10
N ASP A 192 -8.35 -19.00 17.96
CA ASP A 192 -9.79 -18.96 17.74
C ASP A 192 -10.06 -19.21 16.24
N PRO A 193 -11.03 -20.08 15.90
CA PRO A 193 -11.47 -20.21 14.53
C PRO A 193 -12.09 -18.89 14.06
N VAL A 194 -11.75 -18.48 12.84
CA VAL A 194 -12.20 -17.20 12.28
C VAL A 194 -13.50 -17.40 11.51
N PRO A 195 -14.63 -16.84 11.98
CA PRO A 195 -15.86 -16.86 11.19
C PRO A 195 -15.80 -15.86 10.04
N GLY A 196 -16.55 -16.12 8.97
CA GLY A 196 -16.78 -15.16 7.88
C GLY A 196 -15.76 -15.21 6.73
N LEU A 197 -14.60 -15.86 6.90
CA LEU A 197 -13.69 -16.16 5.79
C LEU A 197 -14.16 -17.42 5.03
N PRO A 198 -14.28 -17.38 3.69
CA PRO A 198 -14.57 -18.58 2.91
C PRO A 198 -13.45 -19.62 3.03
N PRO A 199 -13.74 -20.90 2.75
CA PRO A 199 -12.71 -21.94 2.67
C PRO A 199 -11.56 -21.56 1.74
N LEU A 200 -10.33 -21.96 2.07
CA LEU A 200 -9.12 -21.62 1.31
C LEU A 200 -9.25 -21.82 -0.22
N PRO A 201 -9.80 -22.94 -0.74
CA PRO A 201 -9.96 -23.12 -2.18
C PRO A 201 -10.81 -22.03 -2.85
N ARG A 202 -11.85 -21.53 -2.16
CA ARG A 202 -12.71 -20.46 -2.70
C ARG A 202 -12.01 -19.11 -2.66
N VAL A 203 -11.30 -18.81 -1.58
CA VAL A 203 -10.48 -17.60 -1.47
C VAL A 203 -9.44 -17.56 -2.60
N TRP A 204 -8.72 -18.66 -2.80
CA TRP A 204 -7.69 -18.77 -3.84
C TRP A 204 -8.26 -18.62 -5.26
N ALA A 205 -9.35 -19.32 -5.56
CA ALA A 205 -10.04 -19.25 -6.85
C ALA A 205 -10.53 -17.82 -7.17
N ARG A 206 -11.15 -17.14 -6.19
CA ARG A 206 -11.63 -15.76 -6.36
C ARG A 206 -10.49 -14.79 -6.57
N TRP A 207 -9.39 -14.94 -5.84
CA TRP A 207 -8.21 -14.11 -6.04
C TRP A 207 -7.65 -14.30 -7.45
N ALA A 208 -7.54 -15.56 -7.90
CA ALA A 208 -7.03 -15.90 -9.22
C ALA A 208 -7.86 -15.26 -10.35
N ILE A 209 -9.20 -15.30 -10.29
CA ILE A 209 -10.04 -14.70 -11.34
C ILE A 209 -10.00 -13.16 -11.31
N ILE A 210 -9.85 -12.54 -10.15
CA ILE A 210 -9.66 -11.08 -10.07
C ILE A 210 -8.31 -10.71 -10.68
N SER A 211 -7.21 -11.39 -10.32
CA SER A 211 -5.89 -11.19 -10.93
C SER A 211 -5.93 -11.41 -12.45
N ALA A 212 -6.60 -12.46 -12.91
CA ALA A 212 -6.75 -12.77 -14.33
C ALA A 212 -7.50 -11.67 -15.08
N THR A 213 -8.55 -11.10 -14.47
CA THR A 213 -9.32 -10.00 -15.07
C THR A 213 -8.48 -8.73 -15.19
N PHE A 214 -7.68 -8.42 -14.16
CA PHE A 214 -6.72 -7.30 -14.22
C PHE A 214 -5.68 -7.47 -15.33
N ALA A 215 -5.17 -8.69 -15.49
CA ALA A 215 -4.25 -9.01 -16.59
C ALA A 215 -4.94 -8.93 -17.96
N ALA A 216 -6.20 -9.39 -18.07
CA ALA A 216 -6.99 -9.35 -19.30
C ALA A 216 -7.19 -7.91 -19.82
N ILE A 217 -7.39 -6.95 -18.92
CA ILE A 217 -7.58 -5.54 -19.29
C ILE A 217 -6.25 -4.77 -19.42
N GLY A 218 -5.10 -5.45 -19.33
CA GLY A 218 -3.77 -4.85 -19.45
C GLY A 218 -3.40 -3.89 -18.32
N SER A 219 -4.09 -3.93 -17.18
CA SER A 219 -3.79 -3.04 -16.06
C SER A 219 -2.50 -3.46 -15.38
N PRO A 220 -1.46 -2.60 -15.27
CA PRO A 220 -0.23 -2.91 -14.56
C PRO A 220 -0.43 -3.00 -13.04
N ALA A 221 -1.48 -2.36 -12.52
CA ALA A 221 -1.89 -2.42 -11.12
C ALA A 221 -2.81 -3.61 -10.82
N GLY A 222 -3.12 -3.80 -9.53
CA GLY A 222 -4.10 -4.76 -9.02
C GLY A 222 -3.51 -6.09 -8.55
N PRO A 223 -4.38 -7.04 -8.15
CA PRO A 223 -3.97 -8.34 -7.64
C PRO A 223 -3.14 -9.15 -8.65
N ARG A 224 -2.21 -9.94 -8.14
CA ARG A 224 -1.37 -10.85 -8.95
C ARG A 224 -1.22 -12.22 -8.31
N MET A 225 -1.17 -13.22 -9.18
CA MET A 225 -0.78 -14.59 -8.84
C MET A 225 0.70 -14.80 -9.16
N MET A 226 1.38 -15.43 -8.22
CA MET A 226 2.73 -15.97 -8.30
C MET A 226 2.70 -17.43 -7.81
N PRO A 227 3.73 -18.25 -8.08
CA PRO A 227 3.77 -19.62 -7.58
C PRO A 227 3.58 -19.65 -6.05
N ALA A 228 2.51 -20.30 -5.60
CA ALA A 228 2.11 -20.41 -4.18
C ALA A 228 1.89 -19.06 -3.44
N LEU A 229 1.76 -17.94 -4.14
CA LEU A 229 1.56 -16.62 -3.54
C LEU A 229 0.53 -15.81 -4.33
N ALA A 230 -0.49 -15.30 -3.66
CA ALA A 230 -1.34 -14.24 -4.18
C ALA A 230 -0.98 -12.92 -3.49
N HIS A 231 -0.79 -11.86 -4.27
CA HIS A 231 -0.43 -10.53 -3.78
C HIS A 231 -1.48 -9.51 -4.19
N PHE A 232 -1.77 -8.57 -3.29
CA PHE A 232 -2.66 -7.45 -3.55
C PHE A 232 -2.16 -6.24 -2.77
N GLU A 233 -2.11 -5.11 -3.46
CA GLU A 233 -1.87 -3.80 -2.91
C GLU A 233 -2.90 -2.86 -3.56
N GLY A 234 -3.76 -2.27 -2.74
CA GLY A 234 -4.76 -1.29 -3.16
C GLY A 234 -4.15 0.10 -3.34
N SER A 235 -4.91 1.01 -3.95
CA SER A 235 -4.47 2.39 -4.17
C SER A 235 -4.24 3.17 -2.88
N GLY A 236 -5.00 2.88 -1.83
CA GLY A 236 -4.83 3.48 -0.51
C GLY A 236 -3.87 2.73 0.41
N HIS A 237 -2.81 2.08 -0.10
CA HIS A 237 -1.76 1.40 0.68
C HIS A 237 -2.22 0.26 1.62
N SER A 238 -3.48 -0.13 1.52
CA SER A 238 -4.01 -1.33 2.16
C SER A 238 -3.70 -2.52 1.26
N GLY A 239 -3.25 -3.62 1.84
CA GLY A 239 -2.81 -4.75 1.03
C GLY A 239 -2.52 -5.99 1.84
N SER A 240 -2.37 -7.10 1.12
CA SER A 240 -2.19 -8.40 1.72
C SER A 240 -1.53 -9.40 0.79
N THR A 241 -1.08 -10.49 1.41
CA THR A 241 -0.52 -11.65 0.74
C THR A 241 -1.16 -12.91 1.28
N LEU A 242 -1.49 -13.82 0.37
CA LEU A 242 -1.91 -15.19 0.66
C LEU A 242 -0.82 -16.16 0.21
N HIS A 243 -0.11 -16.77 1.15
CA HIS A 243 0.89 -17.80 0.88
C HIS A 243 0.28 -19.19 1.05
N LEU A 244 0.36 -20.02 0.02
CA LEU A 244 0.06 -21.45 0.10
C LEU A 244 1.29 -22.22 0.58
N LEU A 245 1.07 -23.22 1.42
CA LEU A 245 2.10 -24.07 2.00
C LEU A 245 1.73 -25.54 1.78
N PRO A 246 2.73 -26.44 1.73
CA PRO A 246 2.47 -27.87 1.60
C PRO A 246 1.53 -28.41 2.69
N GLY A 247 0.68 -29.38 2.38
CA GLY A 247 -0.18 -30.05 3.37
C GLY A 247 -1.42 -29.27 3.77
N ASP A 248 -2.10 -28.66 2.80
CA ASP A 248 -3.33 -27.86 2.99
C ASP A 248 -3.17 -26.79 4.08
N ARG A 249 -2.13 -25.96 3.91
CA ARG A 249 -1.82 -24.86 4.82
C ARG A 249 -1.72 -23.56 4.05
N ALA A 250 -2.11 -22.46 4.69
CA ALA A 250 -1.90 -21.15 4.12
C ALA A 250 -1.75 -20.07 5.19
N VAL A 251 -1.18 -18.93 4.81
CA VAL A 251 -1.12 -17.73 5.64
C VAL A 251 -1.66 -16.56 4.82
N LEU A 252 -2.71 -15.92 5.33
CA LEU A 252 -3.27 -14.67 4.83
C LEU A 252 -2.90 -13.56 5.80
N SER A 253 -2.04 -12.64 5.39
CA SER A 253 -1.58 -11.56 6.28
C SER A 253 -1.39 -10.27 5.50
N GLY A 254 -1.50 -9.13 6.19
CA GLY A 254 -1.47 -7.83 5.54
C GLY A 254 -1.70 -6.66 6.51
N GLY A 255 -2.00 -5.51 5.94
CA GLY A 255 -2.24 -4.28 6.70
C GLY A 255 -3.32 -3.43 6.05
N VAL A 256 -4.21 -2.89 6.89
CA VAL A 256 -5.08 -1.77 6.53
C VAL A 256 -4.30 -0.48 6.75
N TRP A 257 -4.32 0.39 5.75
CA TRP A 257 -3.67 1.69 5.83
C TRP A 257 -4.26 2.52 6.97
N ASN A 258 -3.38 3.13 7.77
CA ASN A 258 -3.77 3.87 8.97
C ASN A 258 -4.74 3.09 9.89
N SER A 259 -4.49 1.78 10.08
CA SER A 259 -5.24 0.95 11.04
C SER A 259 -5.36 1.67 12.39
N PRO A 260 -6.59 1.85 12.92
CA PRO A 260 -6.79 2.49 14.21
C PRO A 260 -6.07 1.79 15.36
N GLU A 261 -5.94 0.46 15.32
CA GLU A 261 -5.18 -0.25 16.36
C GLU A 261 -3.70 0.08 16.31
N LEU A 262 -3.08 0.10 15.12
CA LEU A 262 -1.67 0.45 15.00
C LEU A 262 -1.42 1.92 15.35
N ASP A 263 -2.33 2.80 14.97
CA ASP A 263 -2.27 4.21 15.35
C ASP A 263 -2.28 4.38 16.89
N ALA A 264 -3.18 3.68 17.59
CA ALA A 264 -3.20 3.68 19.05
C ALA A 264 -1.93 3.07 19.66
N VAL A 265 -1.38 2.02 19.07
CA VAL A 265 -0.13 1.39 19.56
C VAL A 265 1.05 2.33 19.43
N TYR A 266 1.19 2.99 18.27
CA TYR A 266 2.38 3.76 17.95
C TYR A 266 2.36 5.18 18.47
N ASN A 267 1.19 5.83 18.51
CA ASN A 267 1.06 7.22 18.93
C ASN A 267 0.51 7.35 20.36
N ASP A 268 -0.35 6.42 20.81
CA ASP A 268 -0.99 6.50 22.14
C ASP A 268 -0.38 5.51 23.15
N GLY A 269 0.58 4.68 22.74
CA GLY A 269 1.27 3.70 23.58
C GLY A 269 0.40 2.50 23.98
N ALA A 270 -0.65 2.19 23.22
CA ALA A 270 -1.46 0.99 23.43
C ALA A 270 -0.63 -0.30 23.26
N VAL A 271 -1.14 -1.40 23.81
CA VAL A 271 -0.46 -2.71 23.73
C VAL A 271 -0.58 -3.26 22.31
N MET A 272 0.56 -3.67 21.71
CA MET A 272 0.58 -4.33 20.40
C MET A 272 -0.26 -5.62 20.44
N PRO A 273 -1.24 -5.80 19.53
CA PRO A 273 -1.97 -7.05 19.43
C PRO A 273 -1.06 -8.23 19.13
N ASP A 274 -1.24 -9.34 19.86
CA ASP A 274 -0.55 -10.59 19.56
C ASP A 274 -1.21 -11.30 18.37
N PHE A 275 -0.91 -10.82 17.16
CA PHE A 275 -1.42 -11.38 15.89
C PHE A 275 -1.09 -12.86 15.71
N TYR A 276 -0.08 -13.37 16.41
CA TYR A 276 0.42 -14.73 16.29
C TYR A 276 0.04 -15.62 17.49
N ALA A 277 -0.86 -15.16 18.36
CA ALA A 277 -1.32 -15.93 19.50
C ALA A 277 -1.88 -17.28 19.04
N GLY A 278 -1.27 -18.38 19.47
CA GLY A 278 -1.67 -19.73 19.06
C GLY A 278 -1.28 -20.14 17.64
N ALA A 279 -0.52 -19.32 16.92
CA ALA A 279 -0.10 -19.62 15.55
C ALA A 279 0.92 -20.78 15.52
N PRO A 280 0.78 -21.76 14.60
CA PRO A 280 1.72 -22.83 14.40
C PRO A 280 3.15 -22.36 14.09
N ARG A 281 4.13 -23.26 14.27
CA ARG A 281 5.56 -22.97 14.02
C ARG A 281 5.89 -22.51 12.60
N TRP A 282 5.04 -22.84 11.63
CA TRP A 282 5.24 -22.52 10.21
C TRP A 282 4.66 -21.16 9.82
N VAL A 283 3.93 -20.49 10.72
CA VAL A 283 3.55 -19.08 10.55
C VAL A 283 4.74 -18.24 10.99
N ALA A 284 5.66 -17.93 10.09
CA ALA A 284 6.88 -17.18 10.41
C ALA A 284 7.20 -16.20 9.27
N ASN A 285 8.17 -15.31 9.48
CA ASN A 285 8.49 -14.24 8.52
C ASN A 285 8.54 -14.64 7.04
N PRO A 286 9.08 -15.81 6.62
CA PRO A 286 9.13 -16.18 5.21
C PRO A 286 7.77 -16.31 4.51
N VAL A 287 6.68 -16.45 5.27
CA VAL A 287 5.31 -16.62 4.75
C VAL A 287 4.37 -15.50 5.21
N LEU A 288 4.90 -14.52 5.94
CA LEU A 288 4.17 -13.35 6.40
C LEU A 288 4.30 -12.21 5.38
N ASN A 289 3.33 -11.31 5.39
CA ASN A 289 3.40 -10.08 4.62
C ASN A 289 4.63 -9.25 5.05
N PRO A 290 5.37 -8.63 4.12
CA PRO A 290 6.54 -7.79 4.44
C PRO A 290 6.27 -6.69 5.47
N ARG A 291 5.02 -6.24 5.60
CA ARG A 291 4.57 -5.32 6.65
C ARG A 291 4.94 -5.76 8.08
N ALA A 292 5.09 -7.06 8.35
CA ALA A 292 5.57 -7.56 9.64
C ALA A 292 6.98 -7.06 9.99
N ALA A 293 7.86 -6.92 8.98
CA ALA A 293 9.20 -6.36 9.18
C ALA A 293 9.15 -4.84 9.39
N LEU A 294 8.19 -4.17 8.77
CA LEU A 294 7.99 -2.72 8.83
C LEU A 294 7.16 -2.25 10.05
N GLY A 295 6.61 -3.18 10.83
CA GLY A 295 5.71 -2.85 11.94
C GLY A 295 4.32 -2.38 11.51
N THR A 296 3.92 -2.63 10.26
CA THR A 296 2.64 -2.16 9.71
C THR A 296 1.67 -3.30 9.43
N LEU A 297 1.92 -4.50 9.98
CA LEU A 297 0.99 -5.61 9.92
C LEU A 297 -0.20 -5.31 10.84
N SER A 298 -1.43 -5.41 10.32
CA SER A 298 -2.64 -5.21 11.12
C SER A 298 -3.49 -6.48 11.25
N PHE A 299 -3.18 -7.55 10.51
CA PHE A 299 -3.83 -8.85 10.69
C PHE A 299 -2.96 -10.01 10.19
N CYS A 300 -3.20 -11.17 10.77
CA CYS A 300 -2.69 -12.47 10.33
C CYS A 300 -3.74 -13.56 10.57
N TYR A 301 -4.08 -14.29 9.51
CA TYR A 301 -4.91 -15.48 9.53
C TYR A 301 -4.12 -16.66 8.98
N TRP A 302 -4.36 -17.86 9.50
CA TRP A 302 -3.75 -19.07 8.95
C TRP A 302 -4.78 -20.17 8.76
N TRP A 303 -4.61 -20.92 7.66
CA TRP A 303 -5.43 -22.05 7.30
C TRP A 303 -4.77 -23.35 7.73
N HIS A 304 -5.52 -24.21 8.41
CA HIS A 304 -5.13 -25.56 8.75
C HIS A 304 -6.38 -26.40 9.03
N ASP A 305 -6.35 -27.69 8.71
CA ASP A 305 -7.43 -28.64 9.00
C ASP A 305 -8.81 -28.15 8.53
N GLY A 306 -8.86 -27.56 7.33
CA GLY A 306 -10.11 -27.11 6.72
C GLY A 306 -10.69 -25.83 7.31
N ARG A 307 -9.96 -25.08 8.14
CA ARG A 307 -10.46 -23.87 8.82
C ARG A 307 -9.43 -22.75 8.90
N TRP A 308 -9.92 -21.52 8.97
CA TRP A 308 -9.12 -20.33 9.29
C TRP A 308 -9.03 -20.12 10.79
N PHE A 309 -7.87 -19.67 11.24
CA PHE A 309 -7.56 -19.35 12.63
C PHE A 309 -6.86 -17.99 12.71
N ALA A 310 -6.98 -17.34 13.87
CA ALA A 310 -6.30 -16.09 14.18
C ALA A 310 -5.79 -16.07 15.61
N GLY A 311 -4.80 -15.21 15.85
CA GLY A 311 -4.48 -14.71 17.18
C GLY A 311 -5.39 -13.52 17.51
N ARG A 312 -4.81 -12.41 17.94
CA ARG A 312 -5.52 -11.14 18.17
C ARG A 312 -5.67 -10.29 16.91
N SER A 313 -5.93 -10.92 15.77
CA SER A 313 -6.28 -10.22 14.52
C SER A 313 -7.74 -9.74 14.57
N PRO A 314 -8.07 -8.61 13.94
CA PRO A 314 -9.45 -8.14 13.83
C PRO A 314 -10.32 -9.12 13.01
N ALA A 315 -11.64 -8.94 13.06
CA ALA A 315 -12.55 -9.76 12.27
C ALA A 315 -12.36 -9.49 10.76
N PRO A 316 -12.62 -10.48 9.88
CA PRO A 316 -12.43 -10.30 8.44
C PRO A 316 -13.12 -9.07 7.82
N ALA A 317 -14.26 -8.66 8.38
CA ALA A 317 -15.00 -7.47 7.94
C ALA A 317 -14.24 -6.15 8.12
N GLU A 318 -13.36 -6.09 9.12
CA GLU A 318 -12.59 -4.88 9.47
C GLU A 318 -11.36 -4.71 8.56
N VAL A 319 -10.97 -5.77 7.84
CA VAL A 319 -9.80 -5.77 6.94
C VAL A 319 -10.18 -5.80 5.46
N TYR A 320 -11.44 -5.49 5.14
CA TYR A 320 -11.93 -5.41 3.76
C TYR A 320 -11.08 -4.54 2.83
N PRO A 321 -10.58 -3.35 3.22
CA PRO A 321 -9.72 -2.53 2.36
C PRO A 321 -8.43 -3.23 1.92
N ALA A 322 -7.95 -4.21 2.69
CA ALA A 322 -6.72 -4.94 2.41
C ALA A 322 -6.95 -6.22 1.57
N MET A 323 -8.16 -6.44 1.05
CA MET A 323 -8.51 -7.63 0.25
C MET A 323 -9.16 -7.28 -1.07
N PRO A 324 -8.90 -8.04 -2.15
CA PRO A 324 -9.40 -7.69 -3.48
C PRO A 324 -10.87 -8.08 -3.76
N GLY A 325 -11.71 -8.20 -2.73
CA GLY A 325 -13.13 -8.56 -2.88
C GLY A 325 -13.43 -10.07 -2.99
N ILE A 326 -12.63 -10.89 -2.29
CA ILE A 326 -12.68 -12.37 -2.31
C ILE A 326 -13.72 -13.00 -1.35
N TRP A 327 -14.47 -12.18 -0.63
CA TRP A 327 -15.31 -12.59 0.50
C TRP A 327 -16.51 -13.44 0.12
N SER A 328 -17.15 -13.10 -0.99
CA SER A 328 -18.32 -13.81 -1.50
C SER A 328 -18.29 -13.83 -3.02
N ALA A 329 -18.98 -14.79 -3.63
CA ALA A 329 -19.15 -14.82 -5.08
C ALA A 329 -19.80 -13.53 -5.59
N GLU A 330 -20.72 -12.95 -4.81
CA GLU A 330 -21.36 -11.68 -5.12
C GLU A 330 -20.38 -10.50 -5.12
N THR A 331 -19.56 -10.37 -4.08
CA THR A 331 -18.54 -9.30 -3.99
C THR A 331 -17.53 -9.44 -5.13
N THR A 332 -17.06 -10.66 -5.40
CA THR A 332 -16.14 -10.90 -6.51
C THR A 332 -16.79 -10.56 -7.86
N THR A 333 -18.05 -10.96 -8.06
CA THR A 333 -18.82 -10.60 -9.26
C THR A 333 -18.96 -9.08 -9.40
N GLN A 334 -19.20 -8.36 -8.31
CA GLN A 334 -19.30 -6.90 -8.34
C GLN A 334 -17.97 -6.24 -8.76
N VAL A 335 -16.85 -6.71 -8.21
CA VAL A 335 -15.51 -6.25 -8.63
C VAL A 335 -15.30 -6.49 -10.12
N LEU A 336 -15.55 -7.71 -10.60
CA LEU A 336 -15.38 -8.04 -12.02
C LEU A 336 -16.34 -7.24 -12.91
N THR A 337 -17.57 -6.98 -12.45
CA THR A 337 -18.54 -6.16 -13.18
C THR A 337 -17.99 -4.75 -13.43
N GLY A 338 -17.36 -4.15 -12.42
CA GLY A 338 -16.71 -2.84 -12.57
C GLY A 338 -15.54 -2.87 -13.57
N LEU A 339 -14.71 -3.91 -13.52
CA LEU A 339 -13.57 -4.07 -14.43
C LEU A 339 -14.00 -4.34 -15.88
N LEU A 340 -15.13 -5.01 -16.08
CA LEU A 340 -15.66 -5.39 -17.40
C LEU A 340 -16.68 -4.38 -17.95
N GLY A 341 -16.68 -3.14 -17.46
CA GLY A 341 -17.54 -2.07 -17.99
C GLY A 341 -19.04 -2.27 -17.73
N GLY A 342 -19.41 -2.99 -16.67
CA GLY A 342 -20.80 -3.15 -16.22
C GLY A 342 -21.47 -4.48 -16.59
N ASP A 343 -20.79 -5.40 -17.28
CA ASP A 343 -21.39 -6.69 -17.66
C ASP A 343 -21.39 -7.71 -16.51
N ARG A 344 -22.46 -7.67 -15.70
CA ARG A 344 -22.63 -8.59 -14.56
C ARG A 344 -22.78 -10.05 -14.99
N GLY A 345 -23.32 -10.32 -16.18
CA GLY A 345 -23.54 -11.69 -16.68
C GLY A 345 -22.21 -12.39 -16.97
N ARG A 346 -21.31 -11.71 -17.67
CA ARG A 346 -19.94 -12.17 -17.91
C ARG A 346 -19.13 -12.31 -16.62
N ALA A 347 -19.25 -11.34 -15.72
CA ALA A 347 -18.61 -11.41 -14.40
C ALA A 347 -19.04 -12.66 -13.61
N ALA A 348 -20.35 -12.93 -13.54
CA ALA A 348 -20.87 -14.09 -12.82
C ALA A 348 -20.43 -15.42 -13.46
N LEU A 349 -20.41 -15.50 -14.79
CA LEU A 349 -19.90 -16.66 -15.54
C LEU A 349 -18.45 -17.00 -15.13
N LEU A 350 -17.58 -15.99 -15.06
CA LEU A 350 -16.17 -16.17 -14.71
C LEU A 350 -15.99 -16.63 -13.26
N VAL A 351 -16.75 -16.04 -12.32
CA VAL A 351 -16.71 -16.44 -10.91
C VAL A 351 -17.18 -17.87 -10.73
N ASP A 352 -18.30 -18.26 -11.35
CA ASP A 352 -18.81 -19.63 -11.27
C ASP A 352 -17.83 -20.65 -11.86
N ALA A 353 -17.19 -20.32 -12.98
CA ALA A 353 -16.22 -21.18 -13.65
C ALA A 353 -14.99 -21.47 -12.78
N VAL A 354 -14.41 -20.45 -12.14
CA VAL A 354 -13.22 -20.63 -11.29
C VAL A 354 -13.57 -21.37 -10.00
N GLU A 355 -14.75 -21.11 -9.45
CA GLU A 355 -15.22 -21.72 -8.21
C GLU A 355 -15.63 -23.20 -8.39
N SER A 356 -15.99 -23.60 -9.60
CA SER A 356 -16.32 -24.98 -9.99
C SER A 356 -15.15 -25.74 -10.62
N GLY A 357 -14.01 -25.08 -10.88
CA GLY A 357 -12.86 -25.69 -11.56
C GLY A 357 -13.13 -26.04 -13.02
N THR A 358 -14.01 -25.29 -13.70
CA THR A 358 -14.45 -25.55 -15.08
C THR A 358 -13.89 -24.53 -16.09
N VAL A 359 -12.85 -23.78 -15.69
CA VAL A 359 -12.21 -22.78 -16.54
C VAL A 359 -11.64 -23.41 -17.82
N THR A 360 -12.04 -22.86 -18.96
CA THR A 360 -11.54 -23.22 -20.29
C THR A 360 -11.25 -21.95 -21.09
N GLU A 361 -10.38 -22.05 -22.09
CA GLU A 361 -10.00 -20.92 -22.96
C GLU A 361 -11.21 -20.30 -23.67
N ASP A 362 -12.13 -21.13 -24.16
CA ASP A 362 -13.41 -20.70 -24.75
C ASP A 362 -14.31 -19.96 -23.74
N LEU A 363 -14.35 -20.40 -22.48
CA LEU A 363 -15.07 -19.69 -21.42
C LEU A 363 -14.43 -18.32 -21.12
N LEU A 364 -13.11 -18.25 -21.08
CA LEU A 364 -12.40 -16.98 -20.91
C LEU A 364 -12.66 -16.03 -22.08
N GLY A 365 -12.66 -16.52 -23.32
CA GLY A 365 -13.01 -15.74 -24.50
C GLY A 365 -14.42 -15.17 -24.46
N ARG A 366 -15.40 -15.96 -24.00
CA ARG A 366 -16.77 -15.47 -23.76
C ARG A 366 -16.87 -14.47 -22.61
N GLY A 367 -16.11 -14.68 -21.53
CA GLY A 367 -16.15 -13.86 -20.33
C GLY A 367 -15.49 -12.49 -20.50
N TYR A 368 -14.33 -12.42 -21.16
CA TYR A 368 -13.60 -11.17 -21.34
C TYR A 368 -13.94 -10.45 -22.66
N GLY A 369 -14.26 -11.19 -23.72
CA GLY A 369 -14.50 -10.64 -25.04
C GLY A 369 -13.21 -10.39 -25.84
N PRO A 370 -13.34 -9.94 -27.10
CA PRO A 370 -12.25 -9.98 -28.09
C PRO A 370 -11.17 -8.91 -27.93
N HIS A 371 -11.37 -7.91 -27.06
CA HIS A 371 -10.43 -6.79 -26.86
C HIS A 371 -9.54 -6.96 -25.63
N CYS A 372 -9.65 -8.10 -24.93
CA CYS A 372 -8.87 -8.39 -23.74
C CYS A 372 -7.70 -9.35 -24.05
N GLU A 373 -6.64 -9.24 -23.27
CA GLU A 373 -5.46 -10.10 -23.28
C GLU A 373 -5.77 -11.45 -22.62
N ILE A 374 -6.46 -12.33 -23.34
CA ILE A 374 -6.90 -13.65 -22.84
C ILE A 374 -5.71 -14.50 -22.38
N ASP A 375 -4.58 -14.46 -23.10
CA ASP A 375 -3.37 -15.21 -22.74
C ASP A 375 -2.79 -14.75 -21.40
N ALA A 376 -2.79 -13.45 -21.13
CA ALA A 376 -2.34 -12.90 -19.86
C ALA A 376 -3.26 -13.35 -18.70
N ALA A 377 -4.57 -13.38 -18.94
CA ALA A 377 -5.54 -13.89 -17.99
C ALA A 377 -5.36 -15.39 -17.71
N ALA A 378 -5.22 -16.19 -18.77
CA ALA A 378 -4.98 -17.63 -18.69
C ALA A 378 -3.70 -17.92 -17.91
N TYR A 379 -2.62 -17.16 -18.14
CA TYR A 379 -1.37 -17.29 -17.39
C TYR A 379 -1.56 -17.11 -15.88
N GLN A 380 -2.34 -16.10 -15.43
CA GLN A 380 -2.63 -15.93 -14.00
C GLN A 380 -3.35 -17.14 -13.39
N LEU A 381 -4.27 -17.76 -14.14
CA LEU A 381 -5.04 -18.94 -13.71
C LEU A 381 -4.18 -20.21 -13.69
N THR A 382 -3.29 -20.38 -14.67
CA THR A 382 -2.32 -21.48 -14.71
C THR A 382 -1.30 -21.39 -13.58
N VAL A 383 -0.73 -20.20 -13.30
CA VAL A 383 0.19 -20.00 -12.16
C VAL A 383 -0.51 -20.28 -10.83
N ALA A 384 -1.81 -19.97 -10.75
CA ALA A 384 -2.63 -20.30 -9.60
C ALA A 384 -3.02 -21.79 -9.52
N GLY A 385 -2.82 -22.59 -10.57
CA GLY A 385 -3.24 -23.99 -10.61
C GLY A 385 -4.76 -24.17 -10.52
N VAL A 386 -5.54 -23.20 -11.00
CA VAL A 386 -7.01 -23.26 -11.04
C VAL A 386 -7.55 -23.56 -12.44
N ASP A 387 -6.68 -23.74 -13.42
CA ASP A 387 -7.04 -24.16 -14.77
C ASP A 387 -7.11 -25.70 -14.88
N ARG A 388 -7.98 -26.18 -15.76
CA ARG A 388 -8.25 -27.62 -15.90
C ARG A 388 -7.13 -28.40 -16.60
N ARG A 389 -5.97 -27.78 -16.89
CA ARG A 389 -4.88 -28.39 -17.66
C ARG A 389 -3.93 -29.25 -16.80
N GLY A 390 -4.16 -29.35 -15.48
CA GLY A 390 -3.27 -30.04 -14.54
C GLY A 390 -3.87 -31.17 -13.70
N ALA A 391 -4.98 -31.80 -14.14
CA ALA A 391 -5.50 -33.03 -13.51
C ALA A 391 -5.30 -34.26 -14.41
#